data_AF-A0A1A8QTR1-F1
#
_entry.id   AF-A0A1A8QTR1-F1
#
_cell.length_a   1.000
_cell.length_b   1.000
_cell.length_c   1.000
_cell.angle_alpha   90.00
_cell.angle_beta   90.00
_cell.angle_gamma   90.00
#
_symmetry.space_group_name_H-M   'P 1'
#
loop_
_entity.id
_entity.type
_entity.pdbx_description
1 polymer ?
#
loop_
_entity_poly.entity_id
_entity_poly.type
_entity_poly.pdbx_seq_one_letter_code
_entity_poly.pdbx_strand_id
1 'polypeptide(L)'
;QTVGKGAGQSEAAAVEKFGFGVATCCGYLPQENEWQDDWVSFYCQHRLQHQLNLVEKSYGDREARDLWAQLQLKVPQFFTDVEIFPALLHGDLWGGNVAECPEGPVIFDPASFYGHSEYELGIAGMFGGFNSSFYSAYHDKIPKAPGFSERNQLYQLFHYLNHWNHFGGGYRGSSVRIMKNLLK
;
A
#
# COMPACT_ATOMS: atom_id res chain seq x y z
N GLN A 1 -6.21 4.27 -25.88
CA GLN A 1 -4.84 4.39 -26.44
C GLN A 1 -3.88 4.12 -25.30
N THR A 2 -2.82 3.37 -25.57
CA THR A 2 -1.99 2.69 -24.57
C THR A 2 -1.12 3.67 -23.79
N VAL A 3 -1.24 3.65 -22.47
CA VAL A 3 -0.35 4.33 -21.53
C VAL A 3 1.06 3.70 -21.65
N GLY A 4 2.10 4.53 -21.74
CA GLY A 4 3.46 4.11 -21.40
C GLY A 4 4.47 3.84 -22.54
N LYS A 5 4.48 4.61 -23.64
CA LYS A 5 5.65 4.66 -24.55
C LYS A 5 6.43 5.96 -24.39
N GLY A 6 7.14 6.07 -23.27
CA GLY A 6 8.30 6.96 -23.17
C GLY A 6 9.45 6.38 -24.00
N ALA A 7 10.02 7.18 -24.89
CA ALA A 7 11.13 6.78 -25.73
C ALA A 7 12.40 6.56 -24.88
N GLY A 8 13.05 5.40 -25.06
CA GLY A 8 14.41 5.15 -24.60
C GLY A 8 14.56 4.83 -23.11
N GLN A 9 14.03 3.69 -22.67
CA GLN A 9 14.55 3.05 -21.46
C GLN A 9 15.59 2.01 -21.91
N SER A 10 16.87 2.28 -21.62
CA SER A 10 17.82 1.19 -21.37
C SER A 10 17.12 0.20 -20.45
N GLU A 11 17.15 -1.11 -20.74
CA GLU A 11 16.67 -2.13 -19.81
C GLU A 11 17.43 -1.95 -18.49
N ALA A 12 16.83 -1.19 -17.57
CA ALA A 12 17.31 -1.06 -16.23
C ALA A 12 17.28 -2.47 -15.64
N ALA A 13 18.37 -2.88 -14.99
CA ALA A 13 18.42 -4.17 -14.33
C ALA A 13 17.18 -4.34 -13.44
N ALA A 14 16.53 -5.49 -13.54
CA ALA A 14 15.34 -5.78 -12.75
C ALA A 14 15.68 -5.66 -11.27
N VAL A 15 14.83 -4.95 -10.51
CA VAL A 15 14.99 -4.84 -9.06
C VAL A 15 14.43 -6.10 -8.42
N GLU A 16 15.27 -6.84 -7.70
CA GLU A 16 14.93 -8.14 -7.12
C GLU A 16 14.47 -8.06 -5.66
N LYS A 17 14.62 -6.89 -5.02
CA LYS A 17 14.29 -6.67 -3.60
C LYS A 17 13.17 -5.64 -3.41
N PHE A 18 12.51 -5.69 -2.27
CA PHE A 18 11.52 -4.71 -1.84
C PHE A 18 12.18 -3.61 -1.02
N GLY A 19 11.75 -2.36 -1.21
CA GLY A 19 12.37 -1.20 -0.56
C GLY A 19 12.68 -0.08 -1.54
N PHE A 20 13.59 0.81 -1.17
CA PHE A 20 13.97 1.96 -2.00
C PHE A 20 15.36 2.47 -1.63
N GLY A 21 16.01 3.20 -2.53
CA GLY A 21 17.36 3.72 -2.30
C GLY A 21 17.46 4.75 -1.16
N VAL A 22 16.34 5.33 -0.75
CA VAL A 22 16.23 6.32 0.33
C VAL A 22 14.93 6.12 1.12
N ALA A 23 14.90 6.63 2.36
CA ALA A 23 13.64 6.80 3.06
C ALA A 23 12.73 7.78 2.30
N THR A 24 11.48 7.40 2.08
CA THR A 24 10.43 8.27 1.53
C THR A 24 9.50 8.73 2.64
N CYS A 25 8.52 9.56 2.32
CA CYS A 25 7.48 9.95 3.26
C CYS A 25 6.10 9.71 2.64
N CYS A 26 5.14 9.24 3.44
CA CYS A 26 3.73 9.23 3.09
C CYS A 26 3.04 10.30 3.94
N GLY A 27 2.77 11.46 3.34
CA GLY A 27 2.58 12.71 4.09
C GLY A 27 3.89 13.17 4.75
N TYR A 28 3.84 13.63 6.00
CA TYR A 28 5.06 13.96 6.78
C TYR A 28 5.68 12.77 7.54
N LEU A 29 5.07 11.57 7.49
CA LEU A 29 5.57 10.42 8.22
C LEU A 29 6.61 9.68 7.37
N PRO A 30 7.84 9.49 7.88
CA PRO A 30 8.89 8.79 7.15
C PRO A 30 8.54 7.30 7.01
N GLN A 31 8.93 6.72 5.88
CA GLN A 31 8.83 5.29 5.59
C GLN A 31 10.23 4.70 5.53
N GLU A 32 10.46 3.69 6.37
CA GLU A 32 11.66 2.86 6.28
C GLU A 32 11.58 2.01 5.01
N ASN A 33 12.62 2.10 4.20
CA ASN A 33 12.69 1.48 2.87
C ASN A 33 13.95 0.61 2.73
N GLU A 34 14.51 0.15 3.85
CA GLU A 34 15.63 -0.79 3.82
C GLU A 34 15.28 -2.00 2.95
N TRP A 35 16.24 -2.42 2.12
CA TRP A 35 16.02 -3.46 1.15
C TRP A 35 15.81 -4.82 1.82
N GLN A 36 14.72 -5.51 1.45
CA GLN A 36 14.35 -6.83 1.95
C GLN A 36 14.06 -7.79 0.80
N ASP A 37 14.38 -9.06 0.99
CA ASP A 37 14.14 -10.12 -0.01
C ASP A 37 12.70 -10.66 0.05
N ASP A 38 12.00 -10.50 1.17
CA ASP A 38 10.65 -11.01 1.38
C ASP A 38 9.62 -9.88 1.57
N TRP A 39 8.58 -9.88 0.74
CA TRP A 39 7.53 -8.87 0.76
C TRP A 39 6.75 -8.88 2.07
N VAL A 40 6.40 -10.07 2.58
CA VAL A 40 5.54 -10.19 3.75
C VAL A 40 6.25 -9.62 4.98
N SER A 41 7.53 -9.95 5.15
CA SER A 41 8.40 -9.40 6.19
C SER A 41 8.54 -7.88 6.05
N PHE A 42 8.84 -7.38 4.85
CA PHE A 42 8.94 -5.94 4.57
C PHE A 42 7.65 -5.21 4.96
N TYR A 43 6.50 -5.71 4.51
CA TYR A 43 5.22 -5.08 4.72
C TYR A 43 4.76 -5.15 6.19
N CYS A 44 4.95 -6.28 6.86
CA CYS A 44 4.63 -6.40 8.29
C CYS A 44 5.48 -5.47 9.15
N GLN A 45 6.80 -5.42 8.92
CA GLN A 45 7.73 -4.67 9.77
C GLN A 45 7.77 -3.17 9.42
N HIS A 46 8.11 -2.85 8.17
CA HIS A 46 8.37 -1.47 7.74
C HIS A 46 7.11 -0.71 7.32
N ARG A 47 5.93 -1.35 7.30
CA ARG A 47 4.64 -0.67 7.08
C ARG A 47 3.75 -0.81 8.31
N LEU A 48 3.12 -1.96 8.51
CA LEU A 48 2.05 -2.09 9.51
C LEU A 48 2.56 -1.93 10.96
N GLN A 49 3.62 -2.63 11.34
CA GLN A 49 4.18 -2.53 12.70
C GLN A 49 4.65 -1.10 12.99
N HIS A 50 5.32 -0.44 12.04
CA HIS A 50 5.73 0.95 12.18
C HIS A 50 4.54 1.88 12.49
N GLN A 51 3.48 1.80 11.67
CA GLN A 51 2.28 2.63 11.87
C GLN A 51 1.58 2.34 13.21
N LEU A 52 1.55 1.08 13.65
CA LEU A 52 0.98 0.71 14.94
C LEU A 52 1.82 1.13 16.13
N ASN A 53 3.15 1.15 16.00
CA ASN A 53 4.04 1.71 17.02
C ASN A 53 3.76 3.21 17.21
N LEU A 54 3.50 3.95 16.13
CA LEU A 54 3.10 5.35 16.19
C LEU A 54 1.72 5.53 16.85
N VAL A 55 0.75 4.66 16.53
CA VAL A 55 -0.57 4.67 17.16
C VAL A 55 -0.46 4.39 18.67
N GLU A 56 0.30 3.38 19.08
CA GLU A 56 0.52 3.07 20.50
C GLU A 56 1.19 4.23 21.22
N LYS A 57 2.20 4.86 20.61
CA LYS A 57 2.91 6.00 21.20
C LYS A 57 2.01 7.23 21.37
N SER A 58 1.15 7.52 20.40
CA SER A 58 0.30 8.72 20.41
C SER A 58 -1.02 8.54 21.16
N TYR A 59 -1.60 7.33 21.13
CA TYR A 59 -2.96 7.07 21.60
C TYR A 59 -3.05 5.95 22.66
N GLY A 60 -2.06 5.07 22.77
CA GLY A 60 -2.10 3.91 23.69
C GLY A 60 -3.29 2.97 23.42
N ASP A 61 -3.62 2.77 22.15
CA ASP A 61 -4.83 2.05 21.76
C ASP A 61 -4.70 0.53 21.93
N ARG A 62 -5.15 0.05 23.10
CA ARG A 62 -5.09 -1.37 23.47
C ARG A 62 -5.80 -2.28 22.49
N GLU A 63 -6.94 -1.86 21.95
CA GLU A 63 -7.70 -2.70 21.02
C GLU A 63 -6.94 -2.88 19.70
N ALA A 64 -6.40 -1.81 19.12
CA ALA A 64 -5.57 -1.90 17.92
C ALA A 64 -4.33 -2.79 18.17
N ARG A 65 -3.66 -2.63 19.31
CA ARG A 65 -2.52 -3.45 19.69
C ARG A 65 -2.88 -4.94 19.80
N ASP A 66 -3.96 -5.28 20.51
CA ASP A 66 -4.35 -6.67 20.75
C ASP A 66 -4.89 -7.34 19.46
N LEU A 67 -5.54 -6.57 18.57
CA LEU A 67 -5.93 -7.03 17.24
C LEU A 67 -4.71 -7.25 16.35
N TRP A 68 -3.72 -6.36 16.38
CA TRP A 68 -2.49 -6.54 15.61
C TRP A 68 -1.71 -7.78 16.06
N ALA A 69 -1.66 -8.01 17.37
CA ALA A 69 -0.98 -9.18 17.93
C ALA A 69 -1.49 -10.50 17.33
N GLN A 70 -2.79 -10.57 17.04
CA GLN A 70 -3.42 -11.70 16.36
C GLN A 70 -3.24 -11.64 14.84
N LEU A 71 -3.44 -10.46 14.24
CA LEU A 71 -3.43 -10.29 12.79
C LEU A 71 -2.06 -10.58 12.19
N GLN A 72 -0.96 -10.14 12.83
CA GLN A 72 0.40 -10.37 12.34
C GLN A 72 0.72 -11.86 12.11
N LEU A 73 0.11 -12.75 12.90
CA LEU A 73 0.27 -14.21 12.75
C LEU A 73 -0.51 -14.76 11.55
N LYS A 74 -1.59 -14.09 11.16
CA LYS A 74 -2.45 -14.45 10.03
C LYS A 74 -1.97 -13.84 8.71
N VAL A 75 -1.27 -12.69 8.74
CA VAL A 75 -0.83 -11.98 7.53
C VAL A 75 -0.14 -12.90 6.50
N PRO A 76 0.81 -13.78 6.86
CA PRO A 76 1.47 -14.66 5.88
C PRO A 76 0.50 -15.57 5.11
N GLN A 77 -0.65 -15.93 5.71
CA GLN A 77 -1.65 -16.80 5.09
C GLN A 77 -2.37 -16.12 3.91
N PHE A 78 -2.39 -14.79 3.84
CA PHE A 78 -2.98 -14.07 2.70
C PHE A 78 -2.09 -14.09 1.44
N PHE A 79 -0.86 -14.61 1.56
CA PHE A 79 0.15 -14.58 0.51
C PHE A 79 0.64 -15.97 0.09
N THR A 80 0.01 -17.07 0.53
CA THR A 80 0.46 -18.44 0.23
C THR A 80 0.36 -18.83 -1.24
N ASP A 81 -0.63 -18.27 -1.95
CA ASP A 81 -0.98 -18.66 -3.32
C ASP A 81 -0.73 -17.53 -4.33
N VAL A 82 0.26 -16.67 -4.05
CA VAL A 82 0.63 -15.54 -4.92
C VAL A 82 2.15 -15.38 -4.98
N GLU A 83 2.68 -15.30 -6.19
CA GLU A 83 4.05 -14.87 -6.42
C GLU A 83 4.11 -13.34 -6.45
N ILE A 84 5.09 -12.79 -5.74
CA ILE A 84 5.21 -11.34 -5.55
C ILE A 84 6.55 -10.89 -6.13
N PHE A 85 6.47 -10.00 -7.10
CA PHE A 85 7.63 -9.37 -7.72
C PHE A 85 7.67 -7.88 -7.33
N PRO A 86 8.87 -7.31 -7.07
CA PRO A 86 8.99 -5.88 -6.79
C PRO A 86 8.56 -5.04 -8.00
N ALA A 87 7.51 -4.25 -7.80
CA ALA A 87 7.04 -3.25 -8.75
C ALA A 87 7.32 -1.86 -8.18
N LEU A 88 7.74 -0.91 -9.02
CA LEU A 88 7.84 0.48 -8.60
C LEU A 88 6.43 1.03 -8.35
N LEU A 89 6.17 1.44 -7.12
CA LEU A 89 4.90 2.00 -6.67
C LEU A 89 4.97 3.52 -6.61
N HIS A 90 3.84 4.18 -6.88
CA HIS A 90 3.64 5.57 -6.52
C HIS A 90 3.54 5.71 -4.99
N GLY A 91 2.84 4.78 -4.33
CA GLY A 91 2.83 4.65 -2.87
C GLY A 91 1.77 5.50 -2.15
N ASP A 92 1.19 6.48 -2.85
CA ASP A 92 0.08 7.32 -2.37
C ASP A 92 -0.87 7.69 -3.53
N LEU A 93 -1.24 6.74 -4.40
CA LEU A 93 -2.03 7.03 -5.61
C LEU A 93 -3.55 7.10 -5.35
N TRP A 94 -4.02 8.24 -4.85
CA TRP A 94 -5.45 8.52 -4.64
C TRP A 94 -5.91 9.70 -5.48
N GLY A 95 -7.23 9.99 -5.46
CA GLY A 95 -7.86 11.05 -6.26
C GLY A 95 -7.24 12.44 -6.10
N GLY A 96 -6.61 12.73 -4.97
CA GLY A 96 -5.90 13.99 -4.74
C GLY A 96 -4.53 14.10 -5.41
N ASN A 97 -3.94 12.97 -5.82
CA ASN A 97 -2.58 12.87 -6.37
C ASN A 97 -2.56 12.54 -7.87
N VAL A 98 -3.69 12.76 -8.54
CA VAL A 98 -3.84 12.58 -9.99
C VAL A 98 -4.48 13.79 -10.63
N ALA A 99 -4.04 14.12 -11.83
CA ALA A 99 -4.64 15.13 -12.68
C ALA A 99 -4.60 14.67 -14.14
N GLU A 100 -5.24 15.45 -15.02
CA GLU A 100 -5.18 15.24 -16.46
C GLU A 100 -4.68 16.51 -17.13
N CYS A 101 -3.73 16.36 -18.03
CA CYS A 101 -3.24 17.43 -18.91
C CYS A 101 -3.48 17.02 -20.38
N PRO A 102 -3.26 17.93 -21.36
CA PRO A 102 -3.48 17.62 -22.78
C PRO A 102 -2.72 16.40 -23.29
N GLU A 103 -1.59 16.06 -22.66
CA GLU A 103 -0.74 14.91 -23.01
C GLU A 103 -1.19 13.60 -22.34
N GLY A 104 -2.09 13.65 -21.36
CA GLY A 104 -2.63 12.48 -20.65
C GLY A 104 -2.66 12.62 -19.12
N PRO A 105 -2.80 11.50 -18.39
CA PRO A 105 -2.82 11.53 -16.94
C PRO A 105 -1.45 11.88 -16.36
N VAL A 106 -1.46 12.69 -15.30
CA VAL A 106 -0.29 13.07 -14.52
C VAL A 106 -0.50 12.62 -13.08
N ILE A 107 0.52 12.03 -12.48
CA ILE A 107 0.54 11.63 -11.07
C ILE A 107 1.62 12.42 -10.34
N PHE A 108 1.38 12.79 -9.08
CA PHE A 108 2.27 13.66 -8.30
C PHE A 108 2.22 13.33 -6.81
N ASP A 109 3.16 13.88 -6.05
CA ASP A 109 3.37 13.64 -4.62
C ASP A 109 3.57 12.14 -4.24
N PRO A 110 4.58 11.47 -4.85
CA PRO A 110 4.81 10.05 -4.60
C PRO A 110 5.41 9.77 -3.22
N ALA A 111 5.03 8.63 -2.68
CA ALA A 111 5.63 7.96 -1.53
C ALA A 111 6.33 6.66 -2.00
N SER A 112 7.16 6.78 -3.03
CA SER A 112 7.61 5.64 -3.85
C SER A 112 8.49 4.61 -3.15
N PHE A 113 8.26 3.35 -3.48
CA PHE A 113 9.14 2.23 -3.13
C PHE A 113 8.85 1.05 -4.07
N TYR A 114 9.74 0.05 -4.09
CA TYR A 114 9.51 -1.23 -4.74
C TYR A 114 8.73 -2.15 -3.81
N GLY A 115 7.53 -2.57 -4.23
CA GLY A 115 6.60 -3.36 -3.42
C GLY A 115 5.71 -4.28 -4.25
N HIS A 116 4.78 -4.96 -3.59
CA HIS A 116 3.75 -5.72 -4.29
C HIS A 116 2.81 -4.79 -5.05
N SER A 117 2.59 -5.03 -6.34
CA SER A 117 1.76 -4.19 -7.23
C SER A 117 0.35 -3.92 -6.68
N GLU A 118 -0.27 -4.89 -6.01
CA GLU A 118 -1.59 -4.74 -5.39
C GLU A 118 -1.64 -3.67 -4.28
N TYR A 119 -0.49 -3.26 -3.71
CA TYR A 119 -0.43 -2.20 -2.71
C TYR A 119 -1.04 -0.89 -3.23
N GLU A 120 -0.79 -0.53 -4.49
CA GLU A 120 -1.27 0.71 -5.10
C GLU A 120 -2.80 0.79 -5.08
N LEU A 121 -3.46 -0.36 -5.24
CA LEU A 121 -4.91 -0.46 -5.28
C LEU A 121 -5.56 -0.23 -3.91
N GLY A 122 -4.78 -0.34 -2.82
CA GLY A 122 -5.24 -0.07 -1.46
C GLY A 122 -5.80 1.34 -1.34
N ILE A 123 -4.98 2.36 -1.62
CA ILE A 123 -5.41 3.76 -1.52
C ILE A 123 -6.20 4.25 -2.74
N ALA A 124 -5.99 3.67 -3.92
CA ALA A 124 -6.73 4.04 -5.14
C ALA A 124 -8.26 3.83 -5.02
N GLY A 125 -8.69 2.95 -4.12
CA GLY A 125 -10.10 2.72 -3.79
C GLY A 125 -10.65 3.57 -2.64
N MET A 126 -9.80 4.34 -1.97
CA MET A 126 -10.19 5.19 -0.83
C MET A 126 -10.62 6.59 -1.31
N PHE A 127 -11.37 7.30 -0.46
CA PHE A 127 -11.71 8.72 -0.65
C PHE A 127 -12.39 9.07 -1.98
N GLY A 128 -13.38 8.25 -2.38
CA GLY A 128 -14.12 8.41 -3.64
C GLY A 128 -13.64 7.48 -4.74
N GLY A 129 -12.37 7.06 -4.68
CA GLY A 129 -11.76 6.05 -5.54
C GLY A 129 -11.72 6.40 -7.02
N PHE A 130 -10.94 5.64 -7.79
CA PHE A 130 -11.01 5.72 -9.25
C PHE A 130 -12.25 5.03 -9.80
N ASN A 131 -12.63 5.38 -11.03
CA ASN A 131 -13.78 4.77 -11.68
C ASN A 131 -13.46 3.32 -12.13
N SER A 132 -14.49 2.55 -12.51
CA SER A 132 -14.34 1.15 -12.91
C SER A 132 -13.40 0.94 -14.11
N SER A 133 -13.29 1.93 -15.01
CA SER A 133 -12.43 1.81 -16.20
C SER A 133 -10.94 1.74 -15.82
N PHE A 134 -10.53 2.43 -14.75
CA PHE A 134 -9.18 2.31 -14.20
C PHE A 134 -8.89 0.87 -13.75
N TYR A 135 -9.77 0.29 -12.94
CA TYR A 135 -9.59 -1.07 -12.42
C TYR A 135 -9.63 -2.13 -13.52
N SER A 136 -10.52 -1.98 -14.50
CA SER A 136 -10.54 -2.87 -15.67
C SER A 136 -9.24 -2.80 -16.44
N ALA A 137 -8.76 -1.59 -16.78
CA ALA A 137 -7.50 -1.42 -17.50
C ALA A 137 -6.28 -1.93 -16.72
N TYR A 138 -6.27 -1.75 -15.39
CA TYR A 138 -5.23 -2.30 -14.52
C TYR A 138 -5.24 -3.83 -14.54
N HIS A 139 -6.41 -4.45 -14.35
CA HIS A 139 -6.52 -5.91 -14.28
C HIS A 139 -6.42 -6.62 -15.62
N ASP A 140 -6.61 -5.91 -16.73
CA ASP A 140 -6.25 -6.38 -18.07
C ASP A 140 -4.73 -6.55 -18.23
N LYS A 141 -3.92 -5.85 -17.43
CA LYS A 141 -2.45 -5.94 -17.42
C LYS A 141 -1.93 -6.84 -16.31
N ILE A 142 -2.49 -6.71 -15.12
CA ILE A 142 -2.13 -7.47 -13.92
C ILE A 142 -3.40 -8.14 -13.37
N PRO A 143 -3.69 -9.38 -13.81
CA PRO A 143 -4.87 -10.11 -13.36
C PRO A 143 -4.91 -10.25 -11.84
N LYS A 144 -6.11 -10.23 -11.26
CA LYS A 144 -6.29 -10.47 -9.82
C LYS A 144 -5.82 -11.88 -9.47
N ALA A 145 -4.90 -12.01 -8.52
CA ALA A 145 -4.57 -13.30 -7.95
C ALA A 145 -5.62 -13.73 -6.90
N PRO A 146 -5.78 -15.03 -6.62
CA PRO A 146 -6.61 -15.51 -5.52
C PRO A 146 -6.28 -14.79 -4.20
N GLY A 147 -7.27 -14.47 -3.37
CA GLY A 147 -7.07 -13.73 -2.11
C GLY A 147 -6.87 -12.21 -2.25
N PHE A 148 -7.09 -11.66 -3.46
CA PHE A 148 -6.95 -10.22 -3.72
C PHE A 148 -7.78 -9.35 -2.76
N SER A 149 -9.00 -9.77 -2.42
CA SER A 149 -9.91 -8.95 -1.61
C SER A 149 -9.37 -8.72 -0.19
N GLU A 150 -8.85 -9.78 0.43
CA GLU A 150 -8.24 -9.76 1.76
C GLU A 150 -6.94 -8.95 1.74
N ARG A 151 -6.09 -9.15 0.73
CA ARG A 151 -4.86 -8.35 0.57
C ARG A 151 -5.16 -6.87 0.34
N ASN A 152 -6.18 -6.54 -0.45
CA ASN A 152 -6.59 -5.16 -0.66
C ASN A 152 -7.07 -4.50 0.64
N GLN A 153 -7.82 -5.21 1.49
CA GLN A 153 -8.16 -4.73 2.83
C GLN A 153 -6.92 -4.52 3.70
N LEU A 154 -5.94 -5.42 3.61
CA LEU A 154 -4.68 -5.30 4.31
C LEU A 154 -3.86 -4.08 3.85
N TYR A 155 -3.90 -3.73 2.56
CA TYR A 155 -3.29 -2.51 2.02
C TYR A 155 -4.04 -1.25 2.43
N GLN A 156 -5.37 -1.27 2.42
CA GLN A 156 -6.18 -0.19 2.97
C GLN A 156 -5.89 0.06 4.45
N LEU A 157 -5.63 -1.00 5.24
CA LEU A 157 -5.28 -0.86 6.66
C LEU A 157 -4.07 0.05 6.86
N PHE A 158 -3.01 -0.10 6.05
CA PHE A 158 -1.84 0.78 6.13
C PHE A 158 -2.25 2.25 5.96
N HIS A 159 -3.02 2.58 4.92
CA HIS A 159 -3.41 3.97 4.66
C HIS A 159 -4.35 4.52 5.75
N TYR A 160 -5.26 3.71 6.29
CA TYR A 160 -6.10 4.13 7.42
C TYR A 160 -5.29 4.36 8.71
N LEU A 161 -4.29 3.52 9.01
CA LEU A 161 -3.37 3.76 10.12
C LEU A 161 -2.53 5.02 9.89
N ASN A 162 -2.03 5.23 8.68
CA ASN A 162 -1.32 6.45 8.30
C ASN A 162 -2.19 7.69 8.51
N HIS A 163 -3.44 7.66 8.06
CA HIS A 163 -4.40 8.76 8.26
C HIS A 163 -4.74 8.98 9.74
N TRP A 164 -4.82 7.92 10.54
CA TRP A 164 -5.00 8.05 11.98
C TRP A 164 -3.80 8.78 12.63
N ASN A 165 -2.58 8.41 12.24
CA ASN A 165 -1.38 9.08 12.73
C ASN A 165 -1.22 10.54 12.24
N HIS A 166 -1.74 10.86 11.05
CA HIS A 166 -1.70 12.23 10.48
C HIS A 166 -2.80 13.15 10.99
N PHE A 167 -4.03 12.66 11.03
CA PHE A 167 -5.23 13.51 11.11
C PHE A 167 -6.09 13.25 12.35
N GLY A 168 -5.73 12.26 13.18
CA GLY A 168 -6.41 12.03 14.45
C GLY A 168 -7.35 10.82 14.48
N GLY A 169 -8.00 10.64 15.63
CA GLY A 169 -8.83 9.49 15.96
C GLY A 169 -10.06 9.24 15.07
N GLY A 170 -10.41 10.16 14.17
CA GLY A 170 -11.51 9.96 13.21
C GLY A 170 -11.32 8.73 12.32
N TYR A 171 -10.07 8.29 12.11
CA TYR A 171 -9.73 7.13 11.28
C TYR A 171 -9.64 5.81 12.06
N ARG A 172 -9.62 5.87 13.40
CA ARG A 172 -9.54 4.69 14.28
C ARG A 172 -10.59 3.64 13.94
N GLY A 173 -11.85 4.08 13.79
CA GLY A 173 -12.98 3.17 13.55
C GLY A 173 -12.81 2.33 12.30
N SER A 174 -12.29 2.93 11.22
CA SER A 174 -12.00 2.22 9.96
C SER A 174 -10.85 1.24 10.11
N SER A 175 -9.75 1.64 10.76
CA SER A 175 -8.60 0.77 11.01
C SER A 175 -9.00 -0.47 11.82
N VAL A 176 -9.65 -0.26 12.98
CA VAL A 176 -10.10 -1.35 13.86
C VAL A 176 -11.10 -2.26 13.17
N ARG A 177 -12.02 -1.71 12.36
CA ARG A 177 -12.99 -2.51 11.61
C ARG A 177 -12.32 -3.42 10.59
N ILE A 178 -11.32 -2.91 9.85
CA ILE A 178 -10.56 -3.72 8.89
C ILE A 178 -9.81 -4.83 9.62
N MET A 179 -9.11 -4.52 10.72
CA MET A 179 -8.40 -5.53 11.50
C MET A 179 -9.34 -6.64 12.00
N LYS A 180 -10.53 -6.30 12.49
CA LYS A 180 -11.56 -7.27 12.88
C LYS A 180 -12.07 -8.11 11.72
N ASN A 181 -12.24 -7.52 10.54
CA ASN A 181 -12.70 -8.24 9.36
C ASN A 181 -11.65 -9.24 8.87
N LEU A 182 -10.38 -8.85 8.85
CA LEU A 182 -9.29 -9.73 8.46
C LEU A 182 -9.07 -10.90 9.44
N LEU A 183 -9.51 -10.77 10.69
CA LEU A 183 -9.40 -11.83 11.70
C LEU A 183 -10.53 -12.86 11.65
N LYS A 184 -11.67 -12.55 11.02
CA LYS A 184 -12.75 -13.52 10.79
C LYS A 184 -12.29 -14.64 9.87
#